data_AF-A0A8T5K4Y8-F1
#
_entry.id   AF-A0A8T5K4Y8-F1
#
_cell.length_a   1.000
_cell.length_b   1.000
_cell.length_c   1.000
_cell.angle_alpha   90.00
_cell.angle_beta   90.00
_cell.angle_gamma   90.00
#
_symmetry.space_group_name_H-M   'P 1'
#
loop_
_entity.id
_entity.type
_entity.pdbx_description
1 polymer ?
#
loop_
_entity_poly.entity_id
_entity_poly.type
_entity_poly.pdbx_seq_one_letter_code
_entity_poly.pdbx_strand_id
1 'polypeptide(L)' 'TLGNFSTQYLLETKEGITKLRGKIYEKEGYKILPMLHPANLLYNGMSEKLIKQFRSDFKKVKKLI' A
#
# COMPACT_ATOMS: atom_id res chain seq x y z
N THR A 1 3.44 -4.06 -0.54
CA THR A 1 3.30 -3.90 -2.01
C THR A 1 3.04 -2.45 -2.34
N LEU A 2 3.38 -2.02 -3.56
CA LEU A 2 3.21 -0.63 -4.01
C LEU A 2 2.26 -0.59 -5.22
N GLY A 3 1.07 -0.04 -5.03
CA GLY A 3 0.06 0.12 -6.08
C GLY A 3 -0.93 -1.04 -6.19
N ASN A 4 -1.87 -0.87 -7.12
CA ASN A 4 -3.01 -1.77 -7.31
C ASN A 4 -2.58 -3.12 -7.90
N PHE A 5 -1.86 -3.12 -9.02
CA PHE A 5 -1.48 -4.35 -9.74
C PHE A 5 -0.67 -5.32 -8.87
N SER A 6 0.36 -4.84 -8.19
CA SER A 6 1.19 -5.68 -7.32
C SER A 6 0.39 -6.26 -6.15
N THR A 7 -0.54 -5.49 -5.60
CA THR A 7 -1.44 -5.92 -4.52
C THR A 7 -2.43 -6.97 -4.99
N GLN A 8 -3.07 -6.75 -6.14
CA GLN A 8 -4.04 -7.69 -6.71
C GLN A 8 -3.40 -9.01 -7.09
N TYR A 9 -2.22 -8.96 -7.70
CA TYR A 9 -1.43 -10.14 -8.03
C TYR A 9 -1.09 -10.95 -6.79
N LEU A 10 -0.49 -10.31 -5.78
CA LEU A 10 -0.08 -11.03 -4.58
C LEU A 10 -1.25 -11.50 -3.73
N LEU A 11 -2.32 -10.71 -3.55
CA LEU A 11 -3.48 -11.11 -2.75
C LEU A 11 -4.51 -11.94 -3.52
N GLU A 12 -4.31 -12.20 -4.82
CA GLU A 12 -5.29 -12.89 -5.69
C GLU A 12 -6.70 -12.28 -5.59
N THR A 13 -6.77 -10.96 -5.54
CA THR A 13 -8.03 -10.23 -5.37
C THR A 13 -8.26 -9.24 -6.51
N LYS A 14 -9.53 -8.97 -6.80
CA LYS A 14 -9.95 -7.88 -7.70
C LYS A 14 -10.27 -6.59 -6.95
N GLU A 15 -10.17 -6.59 -5.62
CA GLU A 15 -10.40 -5.38 -4.84
C GLU A 15 -9.39 -4.29 -5.16
N GLY A 16 -9.85 -3.03 -5.13
CA GLY A 16 -9.02 -1.87 -5.40
C GLY A 16 -8.12 -1.50 -4.23
N ILE A 17 -6.95 -0.94 -4.55
CA ILE A 17 -5.94 -0.53 -3.55
C ILE A 17 -6.49 0.42 -2.48
N THR A 18 -7.48 1.25 -2.82
CA THR A 18 -8.09 2.19 -1.87
C THR A 18 -8.81 1.50 -0.71
N LYS A 19 -9.36 0.29 -0.91
CA LYS A 19 -9.99 -0.53 0.14
C LYS A 19 -8.99 -1.36 0.94
N LEU A 20 -7.96 -1.85 0.25
CA LEU A 20 -6.96 -2.78 0.82
C LEU A 20 -5.84 -2.06 1.58
N ARG A 21 -5.55 -0.80 1.24
CA ARG A 21 -4.44 -0.04 1.80
C ARG A 21 -4.44 0.00 3.33
N GLY A 22 -3.25 -0.17 3.91
CA GLY A 22 -3.00 0.10 5.32
C GLY A 22 -3.46 -1.00 6.27
N LYS A 23 -4.00 -2.10 5.75
CA LYS A 23 -4.24 -3.35 6.47
C LYS A 23 -3.11 -4.33 6.18
N ILE A 24 -2.79 -5.19 7.15
CA ILE A 24 -1.82 -6.27 6.96
C ILE A 24 -2.60 -7.51 6.57
N TYR A 25 -2.15 -8.17 5.52
CA TYR A 25 -2.68 -9.44 5.04
C TYR A 25 -1.60 -10.50 5.21
N GLU A 26 -2.00 -11.72 5.48
CA GLU A 26 -1.10 -12.86 5.50
C GLU A 26 -1.46 -13.78 4.34
N LYS A 27 -0.45 -14.15 3.55
CA LYS A 27 -0.60 -15.10 2.46
C LYS A 27 0.68 -15.89 2.30
N GLU A 28 0.55 -17.22 2.23
CA GLU A 28 1.67 -18.14 2.02
C GLU A 28 2.85 -17.91 2.99
N GLY A 29 2.56 -17.55 4.25
CA GLY A 29 3.57 -17.24 5.25
C GLY A 29 4.19 -15.84 5.16
N TYR A 30 3.81 -15.03 4.17
CA TYR A 30 4.26 -13.65 4.02
C TYR A 30 3.25 -12.65 4.57
N LYS A 31 3.76 -11.64 5.28
CA LYS A 31 2.98 -10.46 5.68
C LYS A 31 3.03 -9.42 4.56
N ILE A 32 1.88 -9.09 4.02
CA ILE A 32 1.71 -8.19 2.89
C ILE A 32 0.99 -6.93 3.37
N LEU A 33 1.65 -5.78 3.24
CA LEU A 33 1.07 -4.46 3.51
C LEU A 33 0.85 -3.71 2.19
N PRO A 34 -0.40 -3.56 1.71
CA PRO A 34 -0.73 -2.77 0.54
C PRO A 34 -0.61 -1.27 0.77
N MET A 35 0.02 -0.59 -0.18
CA MET A 35 0.30 0.84 -0.15
C MET A 35 0.03 1.47 -1.52
N LEU A 36 -0.17 2.79 -1.56
CA LEU A 36 -0.32 3.51 -2.84
C LEU A 36 1.00 3.47 -3.63
N HIS A 37 0.89 3.54 -4.96
CA HIS A 37 2.09 3.60 -5.82
C HIS A 37 2.78 4.97 -5.68
N PRO A 38 4.12 5.05 -5.61
CA PRO A 38 4.84 6.32 -5.49
C PRO A 38 4.53 7.31 -6.62
N ALA A 39 4.36 6.83 -7.85
CA ALA A 39 3.99 7.69 -8.99
C ALA A 39 2.65 8.42 -8.75
N ASN A 40 1.72 7.84 -7.99
CA ASN A 40 0.46 8.51 -7.65
C ASN A 40 0.69 9.76 -6.78
N LEU A 41 1.76 9.81 -5.98
CA LEU A 41 2.11 11.04 -5.26
C LEU A 41 2.54 12.12 -6.24
N LEU A 42 3.35 11.77 -7.25
CA LEU A 42 3.85 12.73 -8.25
C LEU A 42 2.71 13.28 -9.11
N TYR A 43 1.84 12.41 -9.63
CA TYR A 43 0.72 12.84 -10.49
C TYR A 43 -0.30 13.74 -9.78
N ASN A 44 -0.43 13.61 -8.46
CA ASN A 44 -1.36 14.41 -7.66
C ASN A 44 -0.66 15.58 -6.95
N GLY A 45 0.44 16.09 -7.52
CA GLY A 45 1.14 17.28 -7.03
C GLY A 45 1.67 17.13 -5.59
N MET A 46 1.99 15.91 -5.19
CA MET A 46 2.45 15.58 -3.83
C MET A 46 1.53 16.13 -2.73
N SER A 47 0.21 15.99 -2.91
CA SER A 47 -0.76 16.50 -1.93
C SER A 47 -0.44 16.06 -0.50
N GLU A 48 -0.63 16.97 0.44
CA GLU A 48 -0.27 16.74 1.85
C GLU A 48 -0.96 15.50 2.43
N LYS A 49 -2.22 15.27 2.03
CA LYS A 49 -2.99 14.07 2.39
C LYS A 49 -2.30 12.79 1.92
N LEU A 50 -1.86 12.74 0.65
CA LEU A 50 -1.18 11.56 0.09
C LEU A 50 0.19 11.35 0.73
N ILE A 51 0.96 12.41 0.98
CA ILE A 51 2.23 12.31 1.72
C ILE A 51 2.01 11.75 3.12
N LYS A 52 1.03 12.26 3.87
CA LYS A 52 0.72 11.79 5.23
C LYS A 52 0.34 10.31 5.23
N GLN A 53 -0.48 9.91 4.27
CA GLN A 53 -0.83 8.51 4.03
C GLN A 53 0.42 7.66 3.77
N PHE A 54 1.23 8.04 2.81
CA PHE A 54 2.44 7.30 2.43
C PHE A 54 3.41 7.14 3.62
N ARG A 55 3.68 8.22 4.37
CA ARG A 55 4.50 8.18 5.58
C ARG A 55 3.93 7.25 6.66
N SER A 56 2.61 7.26 6.86
CA SER A 56 1.94 6.38 7.82
C SER A 56 2.13 4.90 7.46
N ASP A 57 2.05 4.56 6.18
CA ASP A 57 2.26 3.20 5.73
C ASP A 57 3.71 2.74 5.95
N PHE A 58 4.71 3.58 5.63
CA PHE A 58 6.12 3.25 5.90
C PHE A 58 6.42 3.10 7.40
N LYS A 59 5.77 3.88 8.27
CA LYS A 59 5.87 3.69 9.72
C LYS A 59 5.33 2.32 10.14
N LYS A 60 4.30 1.79 9.48
CA LYS A 60 3.80 0.43 9.74
C LYS A 60 4.78 -0.63 9.25
N VAL A 61 5.36 -0.47 8.07
CA VAL A 61 6.42 -1.35 7.56
C VAL A 61 7.57 -1.45 8.58
N LYS A 62 8.04 -0.30 9.09
CA LYS A 62 9.11 -0.25 10.10
C LYS A 62 8.77 -0.99 11.41
N LYS A 63 7.49 -1.18 11.74
CA LYS A 63 7.07 -1.92 12.93
C LYS A 63 6.97 -3.44 12.70
N LEU A 64 6.98 -3.86 11.44
CA LEU A 64 6.85 -5.27 11.05
C LEU A 64 8.18 -5.96 10.82
N ILE A 65 9.26 -5.18 10.69
CA ILE A 65 10.66 -5.59 10.54
C ILE A 65 11.37 -5.22 11.84
#